data_AF-A0A4Q7XY98-F1
#
_entry.id   AF-A0A4Q7XY98-F1
#
_cell.length_a   1.000
_cell.length_b   1.000
_cell.length_c   1.000
_cell.angle_alpha   90.00
_cell.angle_beta   90.00
_cell.angle_gamma   90.00
#
_symmetry.space_group_name_H-M   'P 1'
#
loop_
_entity.id
_entity.type
_entity.pdbx_description
1 polymer ?
#
loop_
_entity_poly.entity_id
_entity_poly.type
_entity_poly.pdbx_seq_one_letter_code
_entity_poly.pdbx_strand_id
1 'polypeptide(L)'
;MSNSKIKYVKVHGFTGRGANAKEAKQDAIRQIESLNQGHWEPTIIEWRGHSVLVFRGLNGWQSTFLRHDVNDVLTIRGYAMGDGSYREAVASAQRHVADLGFLPGEEPIDTFPDFLTDEGQRKDLIFTRKWRMEYKTLVDKGFSDIDARRILSRTSGNTTSAEEVRSTS
;
A
#
# COMPACT_ATOMS: atom_id res chain seq x y z
N MET A 1 -31.74 -6.79 29.40
CA MET A 1 -31.06 -6.11 28.27
C MET A 1 -31.74 -6.57 26.99
N SER A 2 -32.41 -5.67 26.26
CA SER A 2 -33.13 -6.02 25.03
C SER A 2 -32.13 -6.26 23.90
N ASN A 3 -32.12 -7.48 23.35
CA ASN A 3 -31.31 -7.86 22.19
C ASN A 3 -31.95 -7.25 20.94
N SER A 4 -31.62 -5.98 20.64
CA SER A 4 -32.10 -5.34 19.42
C SER A 4 -31.43 -5.97 18.20
N LYS A 5 -32.18 -6.81 17.46
CA LYS A 5 -31.70 -7.41 16.21
C LYS A 5 -31.55 -6.32 15.15
N ILE A 6 -30.32 -6.07 14.70
CA ILE A 6 -30.03 -5.24 13.54
C ILE A 6 -30.78 -5.79 12.32
N LYS A 7 -31.47 -4.91 11.60
CA LYS A 7 -32.14 -5.24 10.35
C LYS A 7 -31.26 -4.84 9.17
N TYR A 8 -31.36 -5.66 8.12
CA TYR A 8 -30.69 -5.44 6.84
C TYR A 8 -31.76 -5.31 5.76
N VAL A 9 -31.64 -4.30 4.90
CA VAL A 9 -32.56 -4.08 3.77
C VAL A 9 -31.73 -3.87 2.51
N LYS A 10 -32.07 -4.60 1.44
CA LYS A 10 -31.44 -4.45 0.13
C LYS A 10 -32.24 -3.46 -0.73
N VAL A 11 -31.57 -2.44 -1.26
CA VAL A 11 -32.15 -1.40 -2.13
C VAL A 11 -31.21 -1.25 -3.33
N HIS A 12 -31.70 -1.52 -4.55
CA HIS A 12 -30.92 -1.38 -5.80
C HIS A 12 -29.50 -2.00 -5.76
N GLY A 13 -29.35 -3.15 -5.08
CA GLY A 13 -28.05 -3.83 -4.94
C GLY A 13 -27.28 -3.51 -3.66
N PHE A 14 -27.64 -2.45 -2.94
CA PHE A 14 -26.99 -2.01 -1.70
C PHE A 14 -27.69 -2.56 -0.47
N THR A 15 -26.92 -3.03 0.50
CA THR A 15 -27.44 -3.51 1.78
C THR A 15 -27.20 -2.46 2.85
N GLY A 16 -28.26 -1.81 3.30
CA GLY A 16 -28.20 -0.89 4.43
C GLY A 16 -28.52 -1.59 5.75
N ARG A 17 -28.03 -1.02 6.85
CA ARG A 17 -28.16 -1.55 8.22
C ARG A 17 -28.83 -0.55 9.15
N GLY A 18 -29.65 -1.02 10.08
CA GLY A 18 -30.30 -0.15 11.06
C GLY A 18 -31.07 -0.91 12.14
N ALA A 19 -31.55 -0.19 13.17
CA ALA A 19 -32.37 -0.79 14.23
C ALA A 19 -33.75 -1.20 13.71
N ASN A 20 -34.20 -0.59 12.61
CA ASN A 20 -35.46 -0.91 11.94
C ASN A 20 -35.31 -0.84 10.41
N ALA A 21 -36.35 -1.24 9.69
CA ALA A 21 -36.33 -1.29 8.22
C ALA A 21 -36.22 0.10 7.58
N LYS A 22 -36.75 1.14 8.23
CA LYS A 22 -36.67 2.53 7.75
C LYS A 22 -35.22 3.03 7.80
N GLU A 23 -34.55 2.84 8.93
CA GLU A 23 -33.13 3.19 9.09
C GLU A 23 -32.24 2.39 8.15
N ALA A 24 -32.46 1.07 8.04
CA ALA A 24 -31.71 0.23 7.10
C ALA A 24 -31.91 0.70 5.64
N LYS A 25 -33.13 1.12 5.27
CA LYS A 25 -33.41 1.69 3.94
C LYS A 25 -32.73 3.06 3.75
N GLN A 26 -32.76 3.93 4.75
CA GLN A 26 -32.08 5.23 4.71
C GLN A 26 -30.56 5.06 4.60
N ASP A 27 -29.97 4.10 5.30
CA ASP A 27 -28.55 3.80 5.17
C ASP A 27 -28.20 3.28 3.77
N ALA A 28 -29.03 2.41 3.17
CA ALA A 28 -28.84 1.96 1.79
C ALA A 28 -28.94 3.12 0.79
N ILE A 29 -29.90 4.04 0.96
CA ILE A 29 -30.05 5.24 0.12
C ILE A 29 -28.84 6.18 0.29
N ARG A 30 -28.39 6.42 1.53
CA ARG A 30 -27.20 7.22 1.81
C ARG A 30 -25.95 6.65 1.14
N GLN A 31 -25.81 5.32 1.10
CA GLN A 31 -24.73 4.65 0.36
C GLN A 31 -24.83 4.94 -1.15
N ILE A 32 -26.03 4.85 -1.75
CA ILE A 32 -26.26 5.15 -3.17
C ILE A 32 -25.97 6.63 -3.48
N GLU A 33 -26.43 7.56 -2.65
CA GLU A 33 -26.19 9.00 -2.83
C GLU A 33 -24.71 9.35 -2.70
N SER A 34 -24.00 8.73 -1.74
CA SER A 34 -22.55 8.83 -1.60
C SER A 34 -21.82 8.35 -2.85
N LEU A 35 -22.38 7.37 -3.57
CA LEU A 35 -21.82 6.97 -4.85
C LEU A 35 -22.04 8.04 -5.92
N ASN A 36 -23.23 8.62 -6.04
CA ASN A 36 -23.49 9.63 -7.08
C ASN A 36 -22.71 10.94 -6.90
N GLN A 37 -22.29 11.26 -5.67
CA GLN A 37 -21.60 12.51 -5.36
C GLN A 37 -20.07 12.35 -5.29
N GLY A 38 -19.54 11.16 -5.58
CA GLY A 38 -18.12 10.88 -5.49
C GLY A 38 -17.30 11.40 -6.68
N HIS A 39 -16.03 11.72 -6.44
CA HIS A 39 -15.03 11.75 -7.51
C HIS A 39 -14.71 10.30 -7.91
N TRP A 40 -14.98 9.95 -9.16
CA TRP A 40 -14.82 8.59 -9.73
C TRP A 40 -13.74 8.49 -10.77
N GLU A 41 -13.08 9.59 -11.09
CA GLU A 41 -12.02 9.60 -12.08
C GLU A 41 -10.85 8.78 -11.55
N PRO A 42 -10.50 7.67 -12.20
CA PRO A 42 -9.34 6.90 -11.81
C PRO A 42 -8.08 7.69 -12.13
N THR A 43 -7.04 7.49 -11.31
CA THR A 43 -5.72 8.09 -11.55
C THR A 43 -4.71 6.98 -11.75
N ILE A 44 -3.91 7.08 -12.80
CA ILE A 44 -2.79 6.17 -13.07
C ILE A 44 -1.50 6.90 -12.72
N ILE A 45 -0.67 6.26 -11.90
CA ILE A 45 0.65 6.74 -11.53
C ILE A 45 1.67 5.78 -12.13
N GLU A 46 2.60 6.30 -12.92
CA GLU A 46 3.59 5.50 -13.63
C GLU A 46 5.00 5.98 -13.36
N TRP A 47 5.92 5.04 -13.19
CA TRP A 47 7.35 5.32 -13.17
C TRP A 47 8.13 4.06 -13.55
N ARG A 48 9.02 4.19 -14.54
CA ARG A 48 9.96 3.12 -14.96
C ARG A 48 9.30 1.76 -15.19
N GLY A 49 8.21 1.75 -15.95
CA GLY A 49 7.49 0.52 -16.30
C GLY A 49 6.66 -0.08 -15.16
N HIS A 50 6.57 0.60 -14.01
CA HIS A 50 5.62 0.27 -12.95
C HIS A 50 4.45 1.24 -12.98
N SER A 51 3.23 0.70 -12.99
CA SER A 51 2.00 1.50 -12.99
C SER A 51 1.08 1.06 -11.85
N VAL A 52 0.46 2.03 -11.18
CA VAL A 52 -0.59 1.81 -10.17
C VAL A 52 -1.84 2.59 -10.56
N LEU A 53 -2.97 1.89 -10.59
CA LEU A 53 -4.30 2.48 -10.76
C LEU A 53 -4.88 2.78 -9.37
N VAL A 54 -5.20 4.04 -9.11
CA VAL A 54 -5.97 4.51 -7.96
C VAL A 54 -7.40 4.76 -8.42
N PHE A 55 -8.36 4.12 -7.77
CA PHE A 55 -9.77 4.21 -8.14
C PHE A 55 -10.66 4.12 -6.91
N ARG A 56 -11.88 4.63 -7.03
CA ARG A 56 -12.90 4.50 -5.98
C ARG A 56 -13.71 3.25 -6.23
N GLY A 57 -13.83 2.40 -5.22
CA GLY A 57 -14.74 1.25 -5.19
C GLY A 57 -15.88 1.46 -4.21
N LEU A 58 -16.74 0.44 -4.07
CA LEU A 58 -17.87 0.46 -3.12
C LEU A 58 -17.44 0.68 -1.66
N ASN A 59 -16.20 0.30 -1.32
CA ASN A 59 -15.66 0.34 0.03
C ASN A 59 -14.71 1.53 0.28
N GLY A 60 -14.60 2.49 -0.64
CA GLY A 60 -13.68 3.63 -0.52
C GLY A 60 -12.63 3.66 -1.63
N TRP A 61 -11.53 4.37 -1.38
CA TRP A 61 -10.42 4.44 -2.33
C TRP A 61 -9.55 3.21 -2.24
N GLN A 62 -9.11 2.75 -3.42
CA GLN A 62 -8.34 1.53 -3.60
C GLN A 62 -7.21 1.82 -4.58
N SER A 63 -6.14 1.05 -4.48
CA SER A 63 -5.07 1.05 -5.47
C SER A 63 -4.74 -0.37 -5.92
N THR A 64 -4.28 -0.52 -7.15
CA THR A 64 -3.83 -1.81 -7.67
C THR A 64 -2.69 -1.65 -8.66
N PHE A 65 -1.70 -2.55 -8.60
CA PHE A 65 -0.61 -2.57 -9.56
C PHE A 65 -1.08 -3.14 -10.89
N LEU A 66 -0.75 -2.43 -11.96
CA LEU A 66 -0.91 -2.90 -13.32
C LEU A 66 0.43 -3.52 -13.74
N ARG A 67 0.41 -4.82 -14.06
CA ARG A 67 1.56 -5.51 -14.64
C ARG A 67 1.26 -5.81 -16.10
N HIS A 68 2.11 -5.34 -17.00
CA HIS A 68 2.22 -5.91 -18.34
C HIS A 68 2.99 -7.24 -18.23
N ASP A 69 2.34 -8.34 -18.57
CA ASP A 69 3.06 -9.56 -18.94
C ASP A 69 3.40 -9.53 -20.44
N VAL A 70 4.28 -10.45 -20.87
CA VAL A 70 4.77 -10.53 -22.26
C VAL A 70 3.66 -10.91 -23.25
N ASN A 71 2.43 -11.17 -22.79
CA ASN A 71 1.27 -11.59 -23.59
C ASN A 71 0.08 -10.60 -23.51
N ASP A 72 0.35 -9.32 -23.24
CA ASP A 72 -0.66 -8.23 -23.27
C ASP A 72 -1.82 -8.34 -22.26
N VAL A 73 -1.75 -9.26 -21.29
CA VAL A 73 -2.78 -9.36 -20.24
C VAL A 73 -2.34 -8.56 -19.03
N LEU A 74 -3.02 -7.43 -18.83
CA LEU A 74 -2.89 -6.59 -17.64
C LEU A 74 -3.28 -7.41 -16.40
N THR A 75 -2.29 -7.93 -15.66
CA THR A 75 -2.55 -8.72 -14.47
C THR A 75 -2.72 -7.78 -13.29
N ILE A 76 -3.96 -7.60 -12.84
CA ILE A 76 -4.33 -6.84 -11.64
C ILE A 76 -3.96 -7.70 -10.41
N ARG A 77 -2.82 -7.43 -9.76
CA ARG A 77 -2.56 -7.91 -8.39
C ARG A 77 -2.96 -6.80 -7.42
N GLY A 78 -4.21 -6.83 -6.97
CA GLY A 78 -4.74 -5.87 -6.01
C GLY A 78 -4.63 -6.37 -4.58
N TYR A 79 -3.74 -5.77 -3.79
CA TYR A 79 -3.98 -5.61 -2.36
C TYR A 79 -4.85 -4.35 -2.22
N ALA A 80 -6.18 -4.51 -2.21
CA ALA A 80 -7.08 -3.39 -1.96
C ALA A 80 -7.00 -3.02 -0.47
N MET A 81 -6.06 -2.14 -0.13
CA MET A 81 -6.07 -1.45 1.16
C MET A 81 -7.16 -0.39 1.04
N GLY A 82 -8.17 -0.44 1.92
CA GLY A 82 -9.18 0.60 1.98
C GLY A 82 -8.54 1.85 2.56
N ASP A 83 -8.05 2.73 1.70
CA ASP A 83 -7.45 3.99 2.11
C ASP A 83 -8.55 4.99 2.43
N GLY A 84 -8.36 5.77 3.50
CA GLY A 84 -9.40 6.65 4.05
C GLY A 84 -9.85 7.71 3.05
N SER A 85 -8.90 8.36 2.40
CA SER A 85 -9.14 9.44 1.44
C SER A 85 -8.41 9.23 0.11
N TYR A 86 -8.90 9.92 -0.94
CA TYR A 86 -8.24 9.94 -2.25
C TYR A 86 -6.77 10.32 -2.15
N ARG A 87 -6.48 11.35 -1.35
CA ARG A 87 -5.13 11.88 -1.18
C ARG A 87 -4.19 10.86 -0.55
N GLU A 88 -4.66 10.12 0.45
CA GLU A 88 -3.91 9.04 1.09
C GLU A 88 -3.67 7.89 0.11
N ALA A 89 -4.69 7.51 -0.67
CA ALA A 89 -4.57 6.47 -1.69
C ALA A 89 -3.54 6.83 -2.78
N VAL A 90 -3.57 8.07 -3.26
CA VAL A 90 -2.59 8.59 -4.22
C VAL A 90 -1.19 8.62 -3.60
N ALA A 91 -1.04 9.15 -2.38
CA ALA A 91 0.25 9.22 -1.71
C ALA A 91 0.85 7.82 -1.45
N SER A 92 0.01 6.85 -1.07
CA SER A 92 0.38 5.45 -0.90
C SER A 92 0.84 4.83 -2.24
N ALA A 93 0.05 5.02 -3.30
CA ALA A 93 0.37 4.54 -4.64
C ALA A 93 1.67 5.15 -5.19
N GLN A 94 1.88 6.46 -5.02
CA GLN A 94 3.11 7.16 -5.39
C GLN A 94 4.33 6.54 -4.69
N ARG A 95 4.25 6.34 -3.36
CA ARG A 95 5.32 5.69 -2.59
C ARG A 95 5.61 4.28 -3.11
N HIS A 96 4.58 3.50 -3.39
CA HIS A 96 4.71 2.13 -3.89
C HIS A 96 5.37 2.07 -5.27
N VAL A 97 4.93 2.90 -6.21
CA VAL A 97 5.55 3.01 -7.54
C VAL A 97 7.01 3.44 -7.43
N ALA A 98 7.31 4.41 -6.55
CA ALA A 98 8.68 4.85 -6.30
C ALA A 98 9.56 3.77 -5.65
N ASP A 99 9.03 2.89 -4.79
CA ASP A 99 9.83 1.80 -4.21
C ASP A 99 10.08 0.68 -5.22
N LEU A 100 9.11 0.35 -6.07
CA LEU A 100 9.25 -0.70 -7.08
C LEU A 100 10.17 -0.29 -8.23
N GLY A 101 10.08 0.94 -8.71
CA GLY A 101 10.92 1.45 -9.80
C GLY A 101 12.37 1.75 -9.42
N PHE A 102 12.75 1.52 -8.16
CA PHE A 102 14.13 1.62 -7.73
C PHE A 102 14.93 0.38 -8.12
N LEU A 103 16.05 0.59 -8.81
CA LEU A 103 16.96 -0.46 -9.27
C LEU A 103 18.27 -0.39 -8.46
N PRO A 104 18.46 -1.27 -7.45
CA PRO A 104 19.64 -1.23 -6.59
C PRO A 104 20.94 -1.46 -7.39
N GLY A 105 21.91 -0.55 -7.22
CA GLY A 105 23.23 -0.65 -7.86
C GLY A 105 23.32 0.01 -9.23
N GLU A 106 22.19 0.37 -9.85
CA GLU A 106 22.17 1.15 -11.09
C GLU A 106 22.13 2.66 -10.83
N GLU A 107 21.63 3.07 -9.65
CA GLU A 107 21.35 4.48 -9.36
C GLU A 107 21.55 4.87 -7.88
N PRO A 108 21.70 6.19 -7.60
CA PRO A 108 21.69 6.72 -6.25
C PRO A 108 20.42 6.36 -5.47
N ILE A 109 20.58 6.09 -4.17
CA ILE A 109 19.49 5.63 -3.30
C ILE A 109 18.39 6.67 -3.08
N ASP A 110 18.71 7.94 -3.28
CA ASP A 110 17.85 9.11 -3.20
C ASP A 110 17.24 9.51 -4.56
N THR A 111 17.31 8.63 -5.54
CA THR A 111 16.62 8.82 -6.83
C THR A 111 15.11 8.62 -6.64
N PHE A 112 14.32 9.64 -6.97
CA PHE A 112 12.87 9.65 -6.83
C PHE A 112 12.19 10.25 -8.07
N PRO A 113 10.95 9.83 -8.37
CA PRO A 113 10.12 10.50 -9.37
C PRO A 113 9.69 11.91 -8.90
N ASP A 114 9.45 12.81 -9.85
CA ASP A 114 9.05 14.21 -9.59
C ASP A 114 7.75 14.33 -8.79
N PHE A 115 6.85 13.36 -8.92
CA PHE A 115 5.57 13.37 -8.20
C PHE A 115 5.71 13.10 -6.69
N LEU A 116 6.82 12.50 -6.26
CA LEU A 116 7.02 12.13 -4.86
C LEU A 116 7.71 13.29 -4.16
N THR A 117 6.97 14.34 -3.80
CA THR A 117 7.56 15.58 -3.25
C THR A 117 7.69 15.59 -1.73
N ASP A 118 6.97 14.71 -1.02
CA ASP A 118 6.97 14.69 0.44
C ASP A 118 8.30 14.19 1.02
N GLU A 119 8.96 15.01 1.85
CA GLU A 119 10.27 14.68 2.43
C GLU A 119 10.22 13.51 3.40
N GLY A 120 9.12 13.35 4.15
CA GLY A 120 8.96 12.25 5.10
C GLY A 120 8.93 10.91 4.37
N GLN A 121 8.12 10.82 3.32
CA GLN A 121 8.05 9.64 2.44
C GLN A 121 9.38 9.34 1.77
N ARG A 122 10.12 10.35 1.30
CA ARG A 122 11.46 10.18 0.73
C ARG A 122 12.43 9.59 1.76
N LYS A 123 12.47 10.12 2.99
CA LYS A 123 13.33 9.61 4.07
C LYS A 123 13.00 8.16 4.43
N ASP A 124 11.71 7.84 4.56
CA ASP A 124 11.23 6.49 4.82
C ASP A 124 11.63 5.51 3.71
N LEU A 125 11.55 5.93 2.45
CA LEU A 125 11.97 5.13 1.31
C LEU A 125 13.47 4.91 1.27
N ILE A 126 14.29 5.94 1.52
CA ILE A 126 15.75 5.77 1.64
C ILE A 126 16.07 4.74 2.72
N PHE A 127 15.45 4.85 3.90
CA PHE A 127 15.63 3.88 4.97
C PHE A 127 15.26 2.46 4.52
N THR A 128 14.08 2.30 3.92
CA THR A 128 13.58 1.00 3.43
C THR A 128 14.52 0.40 2.37
N ARG A 129 15.00 1.22 1.43
CA ARG A 129 15.94 0.82 0.38
C ARG A 129 17.29 0.38 0.96
N LYS A 130 17.85 1.14 1.92
CA LYS A 130 19.09 0.76 2.63
C LYS A 130 18.94 -0.59 3.30
N TRP A 131 17.85 -0.74 4.05
CA TRP A 131 17.53 -1.99 4.73
C TRP A 131 17.45 -3.16 3.75
N ARG A 132 16.76 -3.02 2.62
CA ARG A 132 16.64 -4.07 1.57
C ARG A 132 17.99 -4.43 0.95
N MET A 133 18.85 -3.44 0.71
CA MET A 133 20.20 -3.66 0.14
C MET A 133 21.12 -4.39 1.13
N GLU A 134 21.12 -3.99 2.40
CA GLU A 134 21.88 -4.66 3.45
C GLU A 134 21.34 -6.07 3.72
N TYR A 135 20.02 -6.23 3.77
CA TYR A 135 19.36 -7.53 3.89
C TYR A 135 19.80 -8.49 2.79
N LYS A 136 19.75 -8.04 1.53
CA LYS A 136 20.22 -8.82 0.39
C LYS A 136 21.69 -9.21 0.56
N THR A 137 22.54 -8.27 0.98
CA THR A 137 23.97 -8.53 1.22
C THR A 137 24.19 -9.60 2.29
N LEU A 138 23.40 -9.61 3.37
CA LEU A 138 23.49 -10.63 4.42
C LEU A 138 23.03 -12.00 3.92
N VAL A 139 21.92 -12.05 3.19
CA VAL A 139 21.44 -13.32 2.59
C VAL A 139 22.45 -13.87 1.59
N ASP A 140 23.02 -13.02 0.73
CA ASP A 140 24.06 -13.42 -0.23
C ASP A 140 25.34 -13.92 0.47
N LYS A 141 25.59 -13.47 1.71
CA LYS A 141 26.68 -13.96 2.59
C LYS A 141 26.35 -15.25 3.34
N GLY A 142 25.17 -15.84 3.12
CA GLY A 142 24.74 -17.11 3.69
C GLY A 142 24.05 -17.01 5.06
N PHE A 143 23.67 -15.82 5.52
CA PHE A 143 22.88 -15.70 6.75
C PHE A 143 21.43 -16.16 6.51
N SER A 144 20.81 -16.76 7.54
CA SER A 144 19.39 -17.11 7.50
C SER A 144 18.50 -15.85 7.47
N ASP A 145 17.25 -15.95 7.01
CA ASP A 145 16.28 -14.83 7.05
C ASP A 145 16.11 -14.29 8.48
N ILE A 146 16.08 -15.18 9.49
CA ILE A 146 15.96 -14.80 10.89
C ILE A 146 17.18 -14.02 11.37
N ASP A 147 18.39 -14.49 11.07
CA ASP A 147 19.63 -13.84 11.50
C ASP A 147 19.85 -12.51 10.78
N ALA A 148 19.59 -12.45 9.47
CA ALA A 148 19.68 -11.22 8.71
C ALA A 148 18.73 -10.15 9.27
N ARG A 149 17.46 -10.50 9.55
CA ARG A 149 16.51 -9.57 10.18
C ARG A 149 16.94 -9.14 11.58
N ARG A 150 17.49 -10.05 12.38
CA ARG A 150 17.98 -9.76 13.75
C ARG A 150 19.18 -8.81 13.73
N ILE A 151 20.11 -8.99 12.80
CA ILE A 151 21.27 -8.09 12.63
C ILE A 151 20.76 -6.69 12.28
N LEU A 152 19.89 -6.60 11.28
CA LEU A 152 19.38 -5.31 10.82
C LEU A 152 18.52 -4.59 11.87
N SER A 153 17.73 -5.30 12.66
CA SER A 153 16.93 -4.66 13.72
C SER A 153 17.80 -4.07 14.84
N ARG A 154 18.98 -4.65 15.09
CA ARG A 154 19.97 -4.10 16.04
C ARG A 154 20.70 -2.88 15.47
N THR A 155 21.09 -2.93 14.20
CA THR A 155 21.80 -1.81 13.55
C THR A 155 20.90 -0.63 13.21
N SER A 156 19.60 -0.88 12.96
CA SER A 156 18.59 0.15 12.73
C SER A 156 18.26 0.96 13.99
N GLY A 157 18.58 0.42 15.17
CA GLY A 157 18.37 1.08 16.47
C GLY A 157 19.65 1.58 17.16
N ASN A 158 20.84 1.15 16.71
CA ASN A 158 22.14 1.56 17.24
C ASN A 158 23.24 1.32 16.20
N THR A 159 24.13 2.30 16.03
CA THR A 159 25.39 2.17 15.28
C THR A 159 26.28 1.09 15.87
N THR A 160 26.12 -0.17 15.44
CA THR A 160 27.03 -1.25 15.80
C THR A 160 27.19 -2.17 14.60
N SER A 161 28.42 -2.28 14.09
CA SER A 161 28.74 -2.94 12.83
C SER A 161 28.52 -4.46 12.88
N ALA A 162 28.14 -5.03 11.74
CA ALA A 162 27.83 -6.46 11.55
C ALA A 162 28.97 -7.45 11.89
N GLU A 163 30.19 -6.97 12.13
CA GLU A 163 31.34 -7.81 12.49
C GLU A 163 31.27 -8.37 13.93
N GLU A 164 30.58 -7.71 14.86
CA GLU A 164 30.49 -8.18 16.25
C GLU A 164 29.56 -9.39 16.45
N VAL A 165 28.64 -9.66 15.51
CA VAL A 165 27.67 -10.76 15.68
C VAL A 165 28.30 -12.13 15.35
N ARG A 166 29.37 -12.18 14.55
CA ARG A 166 30.07 -13.43 14.23
C ARG A 166 30.99 -13.95 15.33
N SER A 167 31.36 -13.14 16.32
CA SER A 167 32.26 -13.57 17.40
C SER A 167 31.54 -14.21 18.61
N THR A 168 30.21 -14.28 18.57
CA THR A 168 29.38 -14.74 19.70
C THR A 168 28.48 -15.95 19.37
N SER A 169 28.64 -16.57 18.19
CA SER A 169 27.90 -17.77 17.77
C SER A 169 28.81 -18.99 17.68
#